data_AF-A0A7W9HJI6-F1
#
_entry.id   AF-A0A7W9HJI6-F1
#
_cell.length_a   1.000
_cell.length_b   1.000
_cell.length_c   1.000
_cell.angle_alpha   90.00
_cell.angle_beta   90.00
_cell.angle_gamma   90.00
#
_symmetry.space_group_name_H-M   'P 1'
#
loop_
_entity.id
_entity.type
_entity.pdbx_description
1 polymer ?
#
loop_
_entity_poly.entity_id
_entity_poly.type
_entity_poly.pdbx_seq_one_letter_code
_entity_poly.pdbx_strand_id
1 'polypeptide(L)'
;MIGIDEVIGLIKREMRGKLPADITIDENSSMDDLGLSSLQVAEIVFTLEEDHGVEFDAARAADARTLGDLVALGNDALSAKSA
;
A
#
# COMPACT_ATOMS: atom_id res chain seq x y z
N MET A 1 9.43 9.80 1.03
CA MET A 1 9.70 8.50 0.40
C MET A 1 8.93 7.49 1.21
N ILE A 2 7.95 6.83 0.61
CA ILE A 2 7.11 5.84 1.28
C ILE A 2 7.95 4.60 1.52
N GLY A 3 8.01 4.14 2.77
CA GLY A 3 8.72 2.92 3.16
C GLY A 3 7.80 1.70 3.18
N ILE A 4 8.35 0.50 2.95
CA ILE A 4 7.58 -0.74 3.07
C ILE A 4 7.05 -0.95 4.49
N ASP A 5 7.83 -0.61 5.53
CA ASP A 5 7.41 -0.71 6.93
C ASP A 5 6.17 0.16 7.25
N GLU A 6 6.04 1.31 6.58
CA GLU A 6 4.90 2.21 6.73
C GLU A 6 3.63 1.58 6.17
N VAL A 7 3.73 1.03 4.94
CA VAL A 7 2.64 0.30 4.29
C VAL A 7 2.25 -0.92 5.10
N ILE A 8 3.22 -1.68 5.63
CA ILE A 8 2.97 -2.82 6.52
C ILE A 8 2.23 -2.36 7.79
N GLY A 9 2.63 -1.22 8.36
CA GLY A 9 1.96 -0.61 9.51
C GLY A 9 0.50 -0.28 9.23
N LEU A 10 0.21 0.33 8.08
CA LEU A 10 -1.15 0.63 7.62
C LEU A 10 -1.97 -0.65 7.42
N ILE A 11 -1.41 -1.64 6.73
CA ILE A 11 -2.07 -2.95 6.52
C ILE A 11 -2.43 -3.60 7.85
N LYS A 12 -1.49 -3.65 8.81
CA LYS A 12 -1.75 -4.20 10.14
C LYS A 12 -2.86 -3.46 10.88
N ARG A 13 -2.92 -2.13 10.72
CA ARG A 13 -3.98 -1.28 11.28
C ARG A 13 -5.34 -1.61 10.65
N GLU A 14 -5.42 -1.65 9.33
CA GLU A 14 -6.67 -1.90 8.59
C GLU A 14 -7.17 -3.34 8.73
N MET A 15 -6.26 -4.29 8.90
CA MET A 15 -6.63 -5.69 9.13
C MET A 15 -7.06 -5.95 10.57
N ARG A 16 -6.89 -5.03 11.52
CA ARG A 16 -7.36 -5.11 12.93
C ARG A 16 -7.11 -6.48 13.59
N GLY A 17 -5.97 -7.11 13.32
CA GLY A 17 -5.61 -8.43 13.86
C GLY A 17 -6.24 -9.64 13.13
N LYS A 18 -6.83 -9.46 11.95
CA LYS A 18 -7.23 -10.56 11.05
C LYS A 18 -6.03 -11.24 10.38
N LEU A 19 -4.87 -10.58 10.37
CA LEU A 19 -3.63 -11.15 9.88
C LEU A 19 -3.11 -12.19 10.88
N PRO A 20 -2.67 -13.37 10.42
CA PRO A 20 -2.00 -14.35 11.26
C PRO A 20 -0.79 -13.72 11.96
N ALA A 21 -0.54 -14.05 13.23
CA ALA A 21 0.62 -13.54 13.96
C ALA A 21 1.97 -13.96 13.32
N ASP A 22 1.97 -15.09 12.62
CA ASP A 22 3.15 -15.68 11.95
C ASP A 22 3.26 -15.31 10.46
N ILE A 23 2.42 -14.38 9.95
CA ILE A 23 2.50 -13.98 8.55
C ILE A 23 3.74 -13.10 8.33
N THR A 24 4.57 -13.50 7.36
CA THR A 24 5.68 -12.67 6.89
C THR A 24 5.12 -11.74 5.82
N ILE A 25 5.16 -10.44 6.09
CA ILE A 25 4.75 -9.40 5.15
C ILE A 25 6.00 -8.70 4.67
N ASP A 26 6.23 -8.73 3.37
CA ASP A 26 7.36 -8.12 2.67
C ASP A 26 6.92 -7.46 1.36
N GLU A 27 7.88 -6.93 0.61
CA GLU A 27 7.62 -6.30 -0.70
C GLU A 27 7.06 -7.27 -1.74
N ASN A 28 7.31 -8.58 -1.61
CA ASN A 28 6.83 -9.60 -2.53
C ASN A 28 5.43 -10.11 -2.18
N SER A 29 4.93 -9.75 -1.00
CA SER A 29 3.63 -10.18 -0.50
C SER A 29 2.52 -9.59 -1.36
N SER A 30 1.66 -10.45 -1.91
CA SER A 30 0.49 -10.04 -2.68
C SER A 30 -0.60 -9.51 -1.76
N MET A 31 -1.27 -8.43 -2.17
CA MET A 31 -2.43 -7.91 -1.42
C MET A 31 -3.56 -8.94 -1.30
N ASP A 32 -3.73 -9.77 -2.34
CA ASP A 32 -4.69 -10.86 -2.35
C ASP A 32 -4.31 -11.98 -1.37
N ASP A 33 -3.02 -12.32 -1.29
CA ASP A 33 -2.52 -13.35 -0.35
C ASP A 33 -2.64 -12.89 1.11
N LEU A 34 -2.49 -11.58 1.35
CA LEU A 34 -2.75 -10.96 2.65
C LEU A 34 -4.25 -10.93 2.99
N GLY A 35 -5.13 -11.23 2.03
CA GLY A 35 -6.58 -11.22 2.20
C GLY A 35 -7.14 -9.80 2.35
N LEU A 36 -6.47 -8.80 1.75
CA LEU A 36 -6.96 -7.42 1.75
C LEU A 36 -8.18 -7.32 0.83
N SER A 37 -9.28 -6.81 1.38
CA SER A 37 -10.43 -6.45 0.56
C SER A 37 -10.15 -5.19 -0.27
N SER A 38 -10.83 -5.04 -1.41
CA SER A 38 -10.72 -3.84 -2.25
C SER A 38 -10.98 -2.53 -1.49
N LEU A 39 -11.85 -2.57 -0.47
CA LEU A 39 -12.10 -1.43 0.41
C LEU A 39 -10.86 -1.09 1.26
N GLN A 40 -10.21 -2.10 1.86
CA GLN A 40 -9.01 -1.88 2.66
C GLN A 40 -7.84 -1.40 1.81
N VAL A 41 -7.69 -1.93 0.60
CA VAL A 41 -6.69 -1.43 -0.36
C VAL A 41 -6.95 0.04 -0.67
N ALA A 42 -8.20 0.42 -0.96
CA ALA A 42 -8.56 1.81 -1.18
C ALA A 42 -8.27 2.69 0.05
N GLU A 43 -8.61 2.25 1.28
CA GLU A 43 -8.31 3.02 2.51
C GLU A 43 -6.81 3.21 2.74
N ILE A 44 -5.98 2.20 2.44
CA ILE A 44 -4.51 2.30 2.53
C ILE A 44 -4.00 3.33 1.51
N VAL A 45 -4.45 3.22 0.25
CA VAL A 45 -4.06 4.16 -0.81
C VAL A 45 -4.48 5.59 -0.44
N PHE A 46 -5.74 5.81 -0.05
CA PHE A 46 -6.21 7.11 0.40
C PHE A 46 -5.42 7.65 1.59
N THR A 47 -5.08 6.80 2.57
CA THR A 47 -4.26 7.23 3.72
C THR A 47 -2.88 7.68 3.24
N LEU A 48 -2.23 6.94 2.33
CA LEU A 48 -0.92 7.31 1.77
C LEU A 48 -1.00 8.60 0.95
N GLU A 49 -2.06 8.77 0.16
CA GLU A 49 -2.36 10.00 -0.58
C GLU A 49 -2.51 11.19 0.36
N GLU A 50 -3.28 11.08 1.43
CA GLU A 50 -3.49 12.15 2.40
C GLU A 50 -2.21 12.48 3.20
N ASP A 51 -1.49 11.46 3.69
CA ASP A 51 -0.30 11.65 4.54
C ASP A 51 0.85 12.32 3.77
N HIS A 52 1.03 11.94 2.50
CA HIS A 52 2.08 12.49 1.62
C HIS A 52 1.57 13.64 0.72
N GLY A 53 0.25 13.87 0.72
CA GLY A 53 -0.46 14.81 -0.16
C GLY A 53 -0.29 14.50 -1.65
N VAL A 54 -0.20 13.23 -2.02
CA VAL A 54 -0.03 12.77 -3.42
C VAL A 54 -1.32 12.18 -3.96
N GLU A 55 -1.38 11.94 -5.26
CA GLU A 55 -2.51 11.25 -5.91
C GLU A 55 -1.93 10.05 -6.67
N PHE A 56 -2.45 8.85 -6.38
CA PHE A 56 -2.01 7.62 -7.01
C PHE A 56 -2.69 7.48 -8.37
N ASP A 57 -1.93 7.06 -9.37
CA ASP A 57 -2.49 6.74 -10.68
C ASP A 57 -3.31 5.45 -10.58
N ALA A 58 -4.64 5.57 -10.68
CA ALA A 58 -5.57 4.45 -10.60
C ALA A 58 -5.28 3.35 -11.64
N ALA A 59 -4.76 3.70 -12.82
CA ALA A 59 -4.39 2.72 -13.84
C ALA A 59 -3.19 1.88 -13.37
N ARG A 60 -2.20 2.52 -12.75
CA ARG A 60 -1.05 1.82 -12.17
C ARG A 60 -1.38 1.09 -10.87
N ALA A 61 -2.29 1.63 -10.06
CA ALA A 61 -2.79 0.97 -8.85
C ALA A 61 -3.54 -0.32 -9.19
N ALA A 62 -4.26 -0.35 -10.32
CA ALA A 62 -4.91 -1.56 -10.82
C ALA A 62 -3.90 -2.63 -11.29
N ASP A 63 -2.72 -2.23 -11.75
CA ASP A 63 -1.63 -3.14 -12.13
C ASP A 63 -0.78 -3.60 -10.94
N ALA A 64 -0.83 -2.88 -9.80
CA ALA A 64 -0.10 -3.24 -8.59
C ALA A 64 -0.65 -4.55 -8.00
N ARG A 65 0.23 -5.54 -7.82
CA ARG A 65 -0.15 -6.85 -7.26
C ARG A 65 0.43 -7.06 -5.87
N THR A 66 1.63 -6.51 -5.65
CA THR A 66 2.40 -6.70 -4.43
C THR A 66 2.48 -5.42 -3.60
N LEU A 67 2.89 -5.55 -2.35
CA LEU A 67 3.15 -4.38 -1.50
C LEU A 67 4.31 -3.53 -2.04
N GLY A 68 5.32 -4.16 -2.64
CA GLY A 68 6.42 -3.47 -3.31
C GLY A 68 5.94 -2.59 -4.46
N ASP A 69 4.98 -3.08 -5.26
CA ASP A 69 4.37 -2.30 -6.34
C ASP A 69 3.64 -1.07 -5.78
N LEU A 70 2.94 -1.22 -4.66
CA LEU A 70 2.20 -0.12 -4.02
C LEU A 70 3.15 0.95 -3.46
N VAL A 71 4.26 0.53 -2.85
CA VAL A 71 5.33 1.42 -2.38
C VAL A 71 6.00 2.14 -3.55
N ALA A 72 6.33 1.42 -4.62
CA ALA A 72 6.91 1.99 -5.82
C ALA A 72 5.98 3.03 -6.45
N LEU A 73 4.69 2.71 -6.57
CA LEU A 73 3.67 3.60 -7.10
C LEU A 73 3.55 4.90 -6.27
N GLY A 74 3.52 4.78 -4.95
CA GLY A 74 3.47 5.96 -4.08
C GLY A 74 4.73 6.82 -4.19
N ASN A 75 5.90 6.21 -4.33
CA ASN A 75 7.16 6.93 -4.53
C ASN A 75 7.24 7.60 -5.91
N ASP A 76 6.71 6.97 -6.95
CA ASP A 76 6.55 7.56 -8.27
C ASP A 76 5.62 8.79 -8.21
N ALA A 77 4.48 8.69 -7.51
CA ALA A 77 3.55 9.81 -7.32
C ALA A 77 4.18 10.97 -6.53
N LEU A 78 4.92 10.68 -5.47
CA LEU A 78 5.72 11.64 -4.71
C LEU A 78 6.76 12.37 -5.59
N SER A 79 7.43 11.62 -6.45
CA SER A 79 8.43 12.16 -7.36
C SER A 79 7.79 13.05 -8.44
N ALA A 80 6.63 12.63 -8.97
CA ALA A 80 5.88 13.39 -9.96
C ALA A 80 5.31 14.72 -9.41
N LYS A 81 4.88 14.74 -8.13
CA LYS A 81 4.43 15.97 -7.46
C LYS A 81 5.57 16.98 -7.23
N SER A 82 6.80 16.50 -7.10
CA SER A 82 7.97 17.34 -6.78
C SER A 82 8.69 17.88 -8.03
N ALA A 83 8.20 17.54 -9.24
CA ALA A 83 8.73 17.98 -10.53
C ALA A 83 7.90 19.15 -11.10
#